data_AF-A0A1Y0RRN8-F1
#
_entry.id   AF-A0A1Y0RRN8-F1
#
_cell.length_a   1.000
_cell.length_b   1.000
_cell.length_c   1.000
_cell.angle_alpha   90.00
_cell.angle_beta   90.00
_cell.angle_gamma   90.00
#
_symmetry.space_group_name_H-M   'P 1'
#
loop_
_entity.id
_entity.type
_entity.pdbx_description
1 polymer ?
#
loop_
_entity_poly.entity_id
_entity_poly.type
_entity_poly.pdbx_seq_one_letter_code
_entity_poly.pdbx_strand_id
1 'polypeptide(L)' 'MARSIRVKLCDRCRLTAPILYRVKYQEDGEWIFVCLECWQQVSENNPFYVYGGTWKAQKKR' A
#
# COMPACT_ATOMS: atom_id res chain seq x y z
N MET A 1 -9.76 11.18 -24.22
CA MET A 1 -8.87 10.04 -23.89
C MET A 1 -9.13 9.62 -22.45
N ALA A 2 -9.81 8.50 -22.24
CA ALA A 2 -10.12 8.00 -20.90
C ALA A 2 -8.82 7.63 -20.18
N ARG A 3 -8.53 8.32 -19.08
CA ARG A 3 -7.35 8.09 -18.25
C ARG A 3 -7.54 6.73 -17.57
N SER A 4 -6.75 5.73 -17.95
CA SER A 4 -6.84 4.40 -17.35
C SER A 4 -6.52 4.51 -15.85
N ILE A 5 -7.54 4.38 -15.01
CA ILE A 5 -7.37 4.28 -13.56
C ILE A 5 -6.63 2.97 -13.35
N ARG A 6 -5.38 3.04 -12.89
CA ARG A 6 -4.70 1.82 -12.48
C ARG A 6 -5.37 1.40 -11.18
N VAL A 7 -5.94 0.20 -11.18
CA VAL A 7 -6.55 -0.40 -10.00
C VAL A 7 -5.58 -1.46 -9.49
N LYS A 8 -5.23 -1.38 -8.21
CA LYS A 8 -4.40 -2.37 -7.53
C LYS A 8 -5.09 -2.75 -6.23
N LEU A 9 -5.00 -4.02 -5.88
CA LEU A 9 -5.60 -4.58 -4.68
C LEU A 9 -4.63 -4.45 -3.51
N CYS A 10 -5.17 -4.24 -2.32
CA CYS A 10 -4.43 -4.38 -1.07
C CYS A 10 -4.09 -5.85 -0.85
N ASP A 11 -2.84 -6.16 -0.52
CA ASP A 11 -2.39 -7.54 -0.27
C ASP A 11 -3.02 -8.14 1.01
N ARG A 12 -3.48 -7.31 1.96
CA ARG A 12 -4.12 -7.77 3.21
C ARG A 12 -5.64 -7.95 3.07
N CYS A 13 -6.36 -6.90 2.69
CA CYS A 13 -7.83 -6.93 2.62
C CYS A 13 -8.39 -7.24 1.22
N ARG A 14 -7.54 -7.31 0.19
CA ARG A 14 -7.93 -7.52 -1.22
C ARG A 14 -8.94 -6.48 -1.74
N LEU A 15 -9.02 -5.31 -1.10
CA LEU A 15 -9.83 -4.19 -1.56
C LEU A 15 -9.04 -3.29 -2.51
N THR A 16 -9.73 -2.67 -3.46
CA THR A 16 -9.16 -1.67 -4.34
C THR A 16 -9.09 -0.32 -3.62
N ALA A 17 -7.93 0.34 -3.65
CA ALA A 17 -7.79 1.67 -3.08
C ALA A 17 -7.14 2.63 -4.09
N PRO A 18 -7.53 3.93 -4.08
CA PRO A 18 -6.90 4.93 -4.93
C PRO A 18 -5.44 5.21 -4.53
N ILE A 19 -5.09 4.90 -3.28
CA ILE A 19 -3.77 5.05 -2.69
C ILE A 19 -3.41 3.75 -1.99
N LEU A 20 -2.22 3.24 -2.26
CA LEU A 20 -1.64 2.09 -1.56
C LEU A 20 -0.25 2.46 -1.04
N TYR A 21 0.08 1.96 0.13
CA TYR A 21 1.37 2.15 0.78
C TYR A 21 2.18 0.89 0.58
N ARG A 22 3.37 1.03 -0.02
CA ARG A 22 4.34 -0.05 -0.10
C ARG A 22 5.08 -0.12 1.22
N VAL A 23 4.94 -1.23 1.94
CA VAL A 23 5.50 -1.40 3.27
C VAL A 23 6.07 -2.80 3.43
N LYS A 24 7.08 -2.93 4.27
CA LYS A 24 7.58 -4.20 4.79
C LYS A 24 7.35 -4.15 6.30
N TYR A 25 6.69 -5.17 6.86
CA TYR A 25 6.28 -5.17 8.27
C TYR A 25 6.72 -6.45 8.99
N GLN A 26 7.46 -7.32 8.31
CA GLN A 26 8.12 -8.49 8.87
C GLN A 26 9.63 -8.34 8.62
N GLU A 27 10.46 -8.81 9.53
CA GLU A 27 11.93 -8.69 9.48
C GLU A 27 12.53 -9.18 8.15
N ASP A 28 12.14 -10.37 7.71
CA ASP A 28 12.51 -10.97 6.41
C ASP A 28 11.34 -11.02 5.41
N GLY A 29 10.31 -10.19 5.63
CA GLY A 29 9.15 -10.16 4.75
C GLY A 29 9.40 -9.56 3.37
N GLU A 30 8.53 -9.92 2.44
CA GLU A 30 8.40 -9.28 1.14
C GLU A 30 7.75 -7.90 1.26
N TRP A 31 7.94 -7.08 0.22
CA TRP A 31 7.25 -5.81 0.11
C TRP A 31 5.80 -6.00 -0.28
N ILE A 32 4.88 -5.51 0.54
CA ILE A 32 3.44 -5.58 0.27
C ILE A 32 2.85 -4.20 0.03
N PHE A 33 1.72 -4.15 -0.69
CA PHE A 33 0.92 -2.96 -0.89
C PHE A 33 -0.33 -3.01 -0.03
N VAL A 34 -0.48 -2.04 0.87
CA VAL A 34 -1.61 -1.97 1.79
C VAL A 34 -2.43 -0.69 1.59
N CYS A 35 -3.74 -0.76 1.80
CA CYS A 35 -4.58 0.44 1.89
C CYS A 35 -4.28 1.22 3.19
N LEU A 36 -4.84 2.42 3.32
CA LEU A 36 -4.65 3.28 4.50
C LEU A 36 -5.01 2.57 5.82
N GLU A 37 -6.13 1.84 5.85
CA GLU A 37 -6.60 1.12 7.04
C GLU A 37 -5.64 -0.01 7.43
N CYS A 38 -5.24 -0.83 6.45
CA CYS A 38 -4.27 -1.89 6.67
C CYS A 38 -2.87 -1.35 7.02
N TRP A 39 -2.51 -0.18 6.49
CA TRP A 39 -1.28 0.52 6.82
C TRP A 39 -1.24 0.91 8.29
N GLN A 40 -2.28 1.56 8.80
CA GLN A 40 -2.37 1.94 10.21
C GLN A 40 -2.18 0.73 11.12
N GLN A 41 -2.83 -0.40 10.81
CA GLN A 41 -2.69 -1.64 11.57
C GLN A 41 -1.28 -2.25 11.55
N VAL A 42 -0.52 -2.12 10.45
CA VAL A 42 0.86 -2.68 10.39
C VAL A 42 1.92 -1.70 10.86
N SER A 43 1.64 -0.39 10.81
CA SER A 43 2.55 0.65 11.30
C SER A 43 2.46 0.84 12.80
N GLU A 44 1.30 0.57 13.39
CA GLU A 44 1.09 0.70 14.83
C GLU A 44 1.81 -0.44 15.57
N ASN A 45 2.73 -0.07 16.48
CA ASN A 45 3.46 -0.99 17.36
C ASN A 45 4.35 -2.05 16.65
N ASN A 46 4.84 -1.77 15.44
CA ASN A 46 5.72 -2.71 14.73
C ASN A 46 7.16 -2.18 14.57
N PRO A 47 8.16 -2.78 15.26
CA PRO A 47 9.56 -2.36 15.16
C PRO A 47 10.20 -2.73 13.83
N PHE A 48 9.63 -3.69 13.08
CA PHE A 48 10.11 -4.13 11.77
C PHE A 48 9.43 -3.39 10.62
N TYR A 49 8.63 -2.37 10.94
CA TYR A 49 7.96 -1.57 9.93
C TYR A 49 8.95 -0.71 9.14
N VAL A 50 8.95 -0.90 7.82
CA VAL A 50 9.73 -0.13 6.86
C VAL A 50 8.81 0.41 5.78
N TYR A 51 8.91 1.70 5.54
CA TYR A 51 8.16 2.39 4.49
C TYR A 51 8.92 2.41 3.16
N GLY A 52 8.26 2.00 2.07
CA GLY A 52 8.85 1.86 0.73
C GLY A 52 8.21 2.74 -0.34
N GLY A 53 7.30 3.65 0.04
CA GLY A 53 6.69 4.64 -0.84
C GLY A 53 5.17 4.50 -1.01
N THR A 54 4.58 5.50 -1.65
CA THR A 54 3.14 5.53 -1.94
C THR A 54 2.90 5.27 -3.42
N TRP A 55 2.04 4.31 -3.71
CA TRP A 55 1.46 4.13 -5.03
C TRP A 55 0.12 4.88 -5.11
N LYS A 56 -0.08 5.66 -6.18
CA LYS A 56 -1.31 6.41 -6.43
C LYS A 56 -1.90 5.96 -7.77
N ALA A 57 -3.19 5.62 -7.78
CA ALA A 57 -3.92 5.18 -8.96
C ALA A 57 -3.92 6.24 -10.08
N GLN A 58 -3.82 7.52 -9.72
CA GLN A 58 -3.73 8.64 -10.64
C GLN A 58 -2.37 9.33 -10.52
N LYS A 59 -1.60 9.35 -11.62
CA LYS A 59 -0.46 10.28 -11.76
C LYS A 59 -1.02 11.67 -12.05
N LYS A 60 -0.87 12.64 -11.13
CA LYS A 60 -1.14 14.06 -11.43
C LYS A 60 -0.17 14.52 -12.54
N ARG A 61 -0.69 15.29 -13.50
CA ARG A 61 0.07 15.86 -14.62
C ARG A 61 0.53 17.24 -14.22
#